data_AF-A0A9Q5I4V2-F1
#
_entry.id   AF-A0A9Q5I4V2-F1
#
_cell.length_a   1.000
_cell.length_b   1.000
_cell.length_c   1.000
_cell.angle_alpha   90.00
_cell.angle_beta   90.00
_cell.angle_gamma   90.00
#
_symmetry.space_group_name_H-M   'P 1'
#
loop_
_entity.id
_entity.type
_entity.pdbx_description
1 polymer ?
#
loop_
_entity_poly.entity_id
_entity_poly.type
_entity_poly.pdbx_seq_one_letter_code
_entity_poly.pdbx_strand_id
1 'polypeptide(L)'
;MASVDSSLCYIRPVRPSDALALSRICLLTGDAGKSAEGLHSIPELIGLFYGCPYVSLPHTGGFVLARRRPLDTPDSVTRGEQRQHTSEEDVLGYTLFTYDTRAFEEAAERDWFPPLRAKYPKPAGDAWETVYDRQLTDADKRYIKLLHSPDRAPKACIAFSPAHLVRLSLSFFSPVSYI
;
A
#
# COMPACT_ATOMS: atom_id res chain seq x y z
N MET A 1 -3.04 -26.66 -14.33
CA MET A 1 -3.52 -25.49 -13.56
C MET A 1 -3.85 -25.99 -12.16
N ALA A 2 -3.06 -25.63 -11.14
CA ALA A 2 -3.45 -25.92 -9.77
C ALA A 2 -4.67 -25.05 -9.43
N SER A 3 -5.80 -25.68 -9.14
CA SER A 3 -6.98 -24.99 -8.62
C SER A 3 -6.58 -24.22 -7.36
N VAL A 4 -6.86 -22.93 -7.30
CA VAL A 4 -6.74 -22.20 -6.03
C VAL A 4 -7.81 -22.76 -5.11
N ASP A 5 -7.40 -23.55 -4.13
CA ASP A 5 -8.32 -24.05 -3.12
C ASP A 5 -8.87 -22.86 -2.31
N SER A 6 -10.06 -22.44 -2.70
CA SER A 6 -10.74 -21.29 -2.10
C SER A 6 -11.20 -21.58 -0.67
N SER A 7 -11.17 -22.85 -0.22
CA SER A 7 -11.49 -23.22 1.15
C SER A 7 -10.45 -22.74 2.18
N LEU A 8 -9.24 -22.40 1.71
CA LEU A 8 -8.18 -21.83 2.54
C LEU A 8 -8.23 -20.29 2.62
N CYS A 9 -9.08 -19.65 1.82
CA CYS A 9 -9.24 -18.20 1.78
C CYS A 9 -10.29 -17.73 2.79
N TYR A 10 -10.00 -16.64 3.50
CA TYR A 10 -10.92 -16.05 4.48
C TYR A 10 -10.71 -14.54 4.59
N ILE A 11 -11.74 -13.83 5.06
CA ILE A 11 -11.68 -12.39 5.31
C ILE A 11 -11.44 -12.17 6.79
N ARG A 12 -10.52 -11.26 7.13
CA ARG A 12 -10.28 -10.83 8.51
C ARG A 12 -10.00 -9.32 8.60
N PRO A 13 -10.17 -8.69 9.78
CA PRO A 13 -9.74 -7.31 9.98
C PRO A 13 -8.25 -7.15 9.65
N VAL A 14 -7.93 -6.00 9.09
CA VAL A 14 -6.54 -5.60 8.81
C VAL A 14 -5.77 -5.34 10.10
N ARG A 15 -4.48 -5.64 10.11
CA ARG A 15 -3.57 -5.46 11.22
C ARG A 15 -2.39 -4.57 10.81
N PRO A 16 -1.72 -3.87 11.74
CA PRO A 16 -0.51 -3.11 11.42
C PRO A 16 0.59 -3.95 10.74
N SER A 17 0.69 -5.24 11.08
CA SER A 17 1.62 -6.19 10.46
C SER A 17 1.36 -6.44 8.97
N ASP A 18 0.17 -6.11 8.46
CA ASP A 18 -0.19 -6.31 7.05
C ASP A 18 0.36 -5.19 6.14
N ALA A 19 0.92 -4.10 6.71
CA ALA A 19 1.33 -2.91 5.97
C ALA A 19 2.27 -3.21 4.78
N LEU A 20 3.23 -4.13 4.94
CA LEU A 20 4.14 -4.52 3.86
C LEU A 20 3.40 -5.24 2.72
N ALA A 21 2.47 -6.15 3.05
CA ALA A 21 1.67 -6.85 2.06
C ALA A 21 0.72 -5.89 1.33
N LEU A 22 0.08 -4.98 2.06
CA LEU A 22 -0.76 -3.91 1.50
C LEU A 22 0.03 -3.01 0.56
N SER A 23 1.23 -2.57 0.97
CA SER A 23 2.11 -1.75 0.13
C SER A 23 2.45 -2.47 -1.18
N ARG A 24 2.80 -3.75 -1.11
CA ARG A 24 3.11 -4.57 -2.30
C ARG A 24 1.89 -4.73 -3.21
N ILE A 25 0.74 -5.06 -2.66
CA ILE A 25 -0.51 -5.22 -3.43
C ILE A 25 -0.93 -3.88 -4.06
N CYS A 26 -0.74 -2.77 -3.35
CA CYS A 26 -0.97 -1.42 -3.86
C CYS A 26 -0.10 -1.16 -5.10
N LEU A 27 1.20 -1.47 -5.04
CA LEU A 27 2.12 -1.35 -6.17
C LEU A 27 1.70 -2.25 -7.35
N LEU A 28 1.36 -3.51 -7.10
CA LEU A 28 0.98 -4.48 -8.12
C LEU A 28 -0.37 -4.19 -8.81
N THR A 29 -1.11 -3.19 -8.33
CA THR A 29 -2.43 -2.81 -8.85
C THR A 29 -2.55 -1.31 -9.12
N GLY A 30 -1.45 -0.56 -8.98
CA GLY A 30 -1.39 0.89 -8.99
C GLY A 30 -1.59 1.53 -10.36
N ASP A 31 -1.36 0.79 -11.45
CA ASP A 31 -1.53 1.28 -12.82
C ASP A 31 -2.92 0.93 -13.36
N ALA A 32 -3.94 1.65 -12.89
CA ALA A 32 -5.34 1.42 -13.26
C ALA A 32 -5.78 -0.06 -13.11
N GLY A 33 -5.20 -0.78 -12.14
CA GLY A 33 -5.48 -2.19 -11.83
C GLY A 33 -4.38 -3.15 -12.29
N LYS A 34 -3.41 -2.67 -13.07
CA LYS A 34 -2.20 -3.38 -13.48
C LYS A 34 -1.03 -3.05 -12.55
N SER A 35 0.08 -3.78 -12.70
CA SER A 35 1.30 -3.53 -11.94
C SER A 35 1.91 -2.17 -12.30
N ALA A 36 2.23 -1.38 -11.27
CA ALA A 36 2.97 -0.13 -11.39
C ALA A 36 4.47 -0.31 -11.10
N GLU A 37 4.98 -1.53 -10.93
CA GLU A 37 6.42 -1.76 -10.63
C GLU A 37 7.35 -1.09 -11.65
N GLY A 38 7.02 -1.17 -12.94
CA GLY A 38 7.80 -0.53 -14.00
C GLY A 38 7.69 1.00 -14.06
N LEU A 39 6.80 1.61 -13.26
CA LEU A 39 6.59 3.05 -13.22
C LEU A 39 7.38 3.73 -12.10
N HIS A 40 7.96 2.97 -11.16
CA HIS A 40 8.54 3.49 -9.93
C HIS A 40 10.01 3.12 -9.78
N SER A 41 10.86 4.10 -9.45
CA SER A 41 12.19 3.82 -8.90
C SER A 41 12.16 3.67 -7.38
N ILE A 42 11.11 4.19 -6.71
CA ILE A 42 10.87 4.05 -5.27
C ILE A 42 9.51 3.36 -5.06
N PRO A 43 9.48 2.01 -5.05
CA PRO A 43 8.23 1.24 -5.13
C PRO A 43 7.29 1.42 -3.93
N GLU A 44 7.80 1.80 -2.75
CA GLU A 44 6.96 1.97 -1.56
C GLU A 44 6.08 3.23 -1.59
N LEU A 45 6.38 4.23 -2.43
CA LEU A 45 5.71 5.54 -2.39
C LEU A 45 4.19 5.45 -2.55
N ILE A 46 3.71 4.61 -3.47
CA ILE A 46 2.28 4.41 -3.72
C ILE A 46 1.58 3.80 -2.51
N GLY A 47 2.20 2.80 -1.87
CA GLY A 47 1.66 2.15 -0.68
C GLY A 47 1.64 3.07 0.54
N LEU A 48 2.70 3.88 0.70
CA LEU A 48 2.79 4.88 1.77
C LEU A 48 1.71 5.98 1.67
N PHE A 49 1.20 6.24 0.47
CA PHE A 49 0.14 7.23 0.27
C PHE A 49 -1.26 6.62 0.33
N TYR A 50 -1.52 5.52 -0.37
CA TYR A 50 -2.87 4.98 -0.54
C TYR A 50 -3.24 3.81 0.39
N GLY A 51 -2.28 3.11 0.99
CA GLY A 51 -2.55 1.89 1.77
C GLY A 51 -2.19 2.02 3.24
N CYS A 52 -0.90 2.18 3.52
CA CYS A 52 -0.32 2.16 4.86
C CYS A 52 -0.93 3.12 5.91
N PRO A 53 -1.39 4.35 5.58
CA PRO A 53 -1.99 5.22 6.60
C PRO A 53 -3.27 4.62 7.18
N TYR A 54 -4.06 3.87 6.40
CA TYR A 54 -5.35 3.31 6.84
C TYR A 54 -5.22 2.14 7.82
N VAL A 55 -4.02 1.59 8.00
CA VAL A 55 -3.76 0.54 9.01
C VAL A 55 -3.01 1.05 10.23
N SER A 56 -2.55 2.30 10.16
CA SER A 56 -1.65 2.89 11.16
C SER A 56 -2.28 4.06 11.91
N LEU A 57 -3.24 4.76 11.30
CA LEU A 57 -3.88 5.94 11.87
C LEU A 57 -5.21 5.60 12.57
N PRO A 58 -5.68 6.45 13.48
CA PRO A 58 -7.03 6.35 14.03
C PRO A 58 -8.08 6.69 12.96
N HIS A 59 -9.35 6.39 13.26
CA HIS A 59 -10.50 6.67 12.39
C HIS A 59 -10.54 5.87 11.09
N THR A 60 -9.72 4.83 10.99
CA THR A 60 -9.65 3.96 9.83
C THR A 60 -9.97 2.52 10.19
N GLY A 61 -10.19 1.73 9.15
CA GLY A 61 -10.41 0.30 9.26
C GLY A 61 -10.24 -0.36 7.91
N GLY A 62 -10.36 -1.68 7.91
CA GLY A 62 -10.26 -2.45 6.68
C GLY A 62 -10.29 -3.93 6.93
N PHE A 63 -10.38 -4.65 5.82
CA PHE A 63 -10.33 -6.10 5.80
C PHE A 63 -9.34 -6.55 4.75
N VAL A 64 -8.70 -7.68 5.02
CA VAL A 64 -7.87 -8.39 4.04
C VAL A 64 -8.52 -9.69 3.63
N LEU A 65 -8.31 -10.07 2.37
CA LEU A 65 -8.48 -11.45 1.93
C LEU A 65 -7.17 -12.17 2.24
N ALA A 66 -7.20 -13.08 3.20
CA ALA A 66 -6.05 -13.89 3.60
C ALA A 66 -6.23 -15.33 3.13
N ARG A 67 -5.13 -16.02 2.88
CA ARG A 67 -5.09 -17.45 2.58
C ARG A 67 -4.17 -18.14 3.58
N ARG A 68 -4.69 -19.15 4.28
CA ARG A 68 -3.87 -19.97 5.19
C ARG A 68 -2.79 -20.70 4.40
N ARG A 69 -1.55 -20.69 4.90
CA ARG A 69 -0.49 -21.54 4.36
C ARG A 69 -0.66 -22.95 4.93
N PRO A 70 -0.74 -24.00 4.09
CA PRO A 70 -0.69 -25.37 4.56
C PRO A 70 0.59 -25.60 5.39
N LEU A 71 0.49 -26.32 6.50
CA LEU A 71 1.62 -26.63 7.39
C LEU A 71 2.79 -27.33 6.65
N ASP A 72 2.49 -28.02 5.55
CA ASP A 72 3.46 -28.82 4.79
C ASP A 72 4.08 -28.07 3.59
N THR A 73 3.86 -26.76 3.48
CA THR A 73 4.51 -25.97 2.42
C THR A 73 5.98 -25.79 2.81
N PRO A 74 6.96 -26.37 2.08
CA PRO A 74 8.37 -26.11 2.40
C PRO A 74 8.61 -24.60 2.30
N ASP A 75 9.28 -24.02 3.30
CA ASP A 75 9.72 -22.62 3.31
C ASP A 75 10.45 -22.33 1.98
N SER A 76 9.74 -21.80 0.98
CA SER A 76 10.29 -21.53 -0.34
C SER A 76 11.05 -20.21 -0.32
N VAL A 77 12.04 -20.09 0.56
CA VAL A 77 13.07 -19.05 0.53
C VAL A 77 14.39 -19.63 1.01
N THR A 78 15.09 -20.33 0.11
CA THR A 78 16.55 -20.46 0.19
C THR A 78 17.16 -19.43 -0.76
N ARG A 79 17.22 -18.18 -0.31
CA ARG A 79 18.25 -17.22 -0.76
C ARG A 79 18.63 -16.43 0.48
N GLY A 80 19.93 -16.38 0.77
CA GLY A 80 20.47 -15.89 2.03
C GLY A 80 19.91 -14.53 2.45
N GLU A 81 19.91 -14.34 3.77
CA GLU A 81 19.62 -13.11 4.53
C GLU A 81 18.21 -13.01 5.14
N GLN A 82 18.21 -13.15 6.48
CA GLN A 82 17.20 -12.78 7.48
C GLN A 82 15.79 -13.40 7.38
N ARG A 83 15.55 -14.40 8.24
CA ARG A 83 14.22 -14.90 8.61
C ARG A 83 13.41 -13.79 9.29
N GLN A 84 12.62 -13.05 8.52
CA GLN A 84 11.57 -12.18 9.06
C GLN A 84 10.26 -12.97 9.09
N HIS A 85 9.79 -13.25 10.31
CA HIS A 85 8.49 -13.76 10.72
C HIS A 85 7.54 -14.15 9.57
N THR A 86 7.52 -15.44 9.19
CA THR A 86 6.57 -15.96 8.20
C THR A 86 5.19 -16.03 8.87
N SER A 87 4.32 -15.06 8.56
CA SER A 87 2.90 -15.13 8.93
C SER A 87 2.30 -16.46 8.47
N GLU A 88 1.46 -17.13 9.28
CA GLU A 88 0.79 -18.40 8.90
C GLU A 88 -0.16 -18.29 7.68
N GLU A 89 -0.18 -17.14 7.03
CA GLU A 89 -1.07 -16.77 5.95
C GLU A 89 -0.40 -15.82 4.95
N ASP A 90 -0.92 -15.84 3.73
CA ASP A 90 -0.63 -14.85 2.69
C ASP A 90 -1.80 -13.86 2.61
N VAL A 91 -1.51 -12.56 2.56
CA VAL A 91 -2.51 -11.55 2.22
C VAL A 91 -2.59 -11.42 0.70
N LEU A 92 -3.79 -11.60 0.15
CA LEU A 92 -4.07 -11.63 -1.30
C LEU A 92 -4.76 -10.36 -1.81
N GLY A 93 -5.31 -9.56 -0.90
CA GLY A 93 -6.00 -8.32 -1.24
C GLY A 93 -6.55 -7.62 -0.01
N TYR A 94 -7.07 -6.41 -0.22
CA TYR A 94 -7.60 -5.60 0.86
C TYR A 94 -8.73 -4.68 0.39
N THR A 95 -9.54 -4.27 1.38
CA THR A 95 -10.41 -3.10 1.32
C THR A 95 -10.12 -2.24 2.55
N LEU A 96 -9.94 -0.94 2.35
CA LEU A 96 -9.57 0.01 3.40
C LEU A 96 -10.59 1.16 3.38
N PHE A 97 -10.84 1.74 4.55
CA PHE A 97 -11.79 2.84 4.67
C PHE A 97 -11.45 3.72 5.86
N THR A 98 -12.00 4.93 5.84
CA THR A 98 -12.17 5.76 7.03
C THR A 98 -13.64 6.04 7.24
N TYR A 99 -14.06 6.10 8.51
CA TYR A 99 -15.41 6.50 8.89
C TYR A 99 -15.52 8.00 9.22
N ASP A 100 -14.39 8.72 9.27
CA ASP A 100 -14.32 10.17 9.40
C ASP A 100 -13.13 10.73 8.61
N THR A 101 -13.41 11.22 7.42
CA THR A 101 -12.38 11.75 6.50
C THR A 101 -11.66 12.97 7.07
N ARG A 102 -12.34 13.83 7.86
CA ARG A 102 -11.70 15.02 8.41
C ARG A 102 -10.75 14.65 9.53
N ALA A 103 -11.18 13.78 10.43
CA ALA A 103 -10.31 13.27 11.48
C ALA A 103 -9.12 12.48 10.92
N PHE A 104 -9.32 11.72 9.83
CA PHE A 104 -8.24 11.04 9.12
C PHE A 104 -7.25 12.02 8.48
N GLU A 105 -7.71 13.03 7.74
CA GLU A 105 -6.85 14.06 7.15
C GLU A 105 -6.01 14.77 8.21
N GLU A 106 -6.61 15.12 9.34
CA GLU A 106 -5.93 15.77 10.46
C GLU A 106 -4.87 14.86 11.12
N ALA A 107 -5.21 13.58 11.34
CA ALA A 107 -4.26 12.60 11.87
C ALA A 107 -3.11 12.34 10.89
N ALA A 108 -3.39 12.28 9.58
CA ALA A 108 -2.38 12.08 8.56
C ALA A 108 -1.39 13.26 8.49
N GLU A 109 -1.91 14.50 8.54
CA GLU A 109 -1.08 15.71 8.55
C GLU A 109 -0.22 15.81 9.81
N ARG A 110 -0.75 15.40 10.95
CA ARG A 110 -0.04 15.45 12.23
C ARG A 110 1.01 14.36 12.38
N ASP A 111 0.68 13.11 12.04
CA ASP A 111 1.45 11.94 12.46
C ASP A 111 2.08 11.16 11.29
N TRP A 112 1.47 11.20 10.09
CA TRP A 112 1.87 10.35 8.97
C TRP A 112 2.81 11.05 7.99
N PHE A 113 2.43 12.22 7.48
CA PHE A 113 3.20 12.93 6.47
C PHE A 113 4.53 13.53 6.97
N PRO A 114 4.66 14.07 8.19
CA PRO A 114 5.92 14.68 8.63
C PRO A 114 7.17 13.76 8.52
N PRO A 115 7.18 12.52 9.04
CA PRO A 115 8.33 11.63 8.86
C PRO A 115 8.57 11.25 7.39
N LEU A 116 7.50 11.15 6.57
CA LEU A 116 7.62 10.86 5.14
C LEU A 116 8.19 12.03 4.36
N ARG A 117 7.87 13.28 4.73
CA ARG A 117 8.45 14.49 4.13
C ARG A 117 9.93 14.61 4.45
N ALA A 118 10.36 14.17 5.63
CA ALA A 118 11.76 14.08 6.00
C ALA A 118 12.50 12.96 5.23
N LYS A 119 11.88 11.78 5.09
CA LYS A 119 12.44 10.66 4.32
C LYS A 119 12.50 10.95 2.81
N TYR A 120 11.51 11.67 2.28
CA TYR A 120 11.39 12.01 0.87
C TYR A 120 11.25 13.54 0.69
N PRO A 121 12.37 14.28 0.79
CA PRO A 121 12.35 15.72 0.63
C PRO A 121 11.97 16.15 -0.79
N LYS A 122 11.14 17.19 -0.89
CA LYS A 122 10.76 17.81 -2.16
C LYS A 122 11.67 19.03 -2.40
N PRO A 123 12.36 19.11 -3.55
CA PRO A 123 13.16 20.29 -3.90
C PRO A 123 12.27 21.52 -4.14
N ALA A 124 12.86 22.71 -4.04
CA ALA A 124 12.25 23.91 -4.59
C ALA A 124 12.29 23.86 -6.13
N GLY A 125 11.15 24.05 -6.80
CA GLY A 125 11.05 23.91 -8.25
C GLY A 125 11.25 22.47 -8.72
N ASP A 126 12.05 22.30 -9.78
CA ASP A 126 12.30 21.00 -10.43
C ASP A 126 13.73 20.47 -10.26
N ALA A 127 14.46 20.95 -9.24
CA ALA A 127 15.85 20.53 -8.95
C ALA A 127 15.94 19.15 -8.25
N TRP A 128 15.29 18.12 -8.79
CA TRP A 128 15.18 16.78 -8.18
C TRP A 128 16.53 16.06 -8.04
N GLU A 129 17.42 16.28 -8.99
CA GLU A 129 18.75 15.69 -9.08
C GLU A 129 19.69 16.22 -7.99
N THR A 130 19.34 17.32 -7.33
CA THR A 130 20.11 17.86 -6.19
C THR A 130 19.80 17.17 -4.86
N VAL A 131 18.69 16.42 -4.83
CA VAL A 131 18.15 15.81 -3.61
C VAL A 131 18.28 14.29 -3.63
N TYR A 132 18.26 13.67 -4.81
CA TYR A 132 18.29 12.23 -4.98
C TYR A 132 19.46 11.79 -5.85
N ASP A 133 20.30 10.89 -5.34
CA ASP A 133 21.41 10.27 -6.08
C ASP A 133 20.95 9.30 -7.18
N ARG A 134 19.63 9.18 -7.39
CA ARG A 134 19.01 8.35 -8.42
C ARG A 134 18.07 9.16 -9.27
N GLN A 135 17.93 8.74 -10.51
CA GLN A 135 16.92 9.29 -11.40
C GLN A 135 15.53 8.84 -10.93
N LEU A 136 14.72 9.81 -10.51
CA LEU A 136 13.32 9.58 -10.17
C LEU A 136 12.45 9.52 -11.42
N THR A 137 11.47 8.62 -11.41
CA THR A 137 10.41 8.61 -12.44
C THR A 137 9.42 9.74 -12.19
N ASP A 138 8.59 10.05 -13.19
CA ASP A 138 7.51 11.03 -13.01
C ASP A 138 6.48 10.58 -11.97
N ALA A 139 6.28 9.26 -11.83
CA ALA A 139 5.39 8.70 -10.82
C ALA A 139 5.96 8.92 -9.40
N ASP A 140 7.27 8.76 -9.21
CA ASP A 140 7.92 9.05 -7.92
C ASP A 140 7.79 10.53 -7.56
N LYS A 141 8.12 11.43 -8.50
CA LYS A 141 7.97 12.89 -8.31
C LYS A 141 6.54 13.27 -7.97
N ARG A 142 5.54 12.64 -8.62
CA ARG A 142 4.11 12.84 -8.33
C ARG A 142 3.78 12.46 -6.88
N TYR A 143 4.19 11.29 -6.40
CA TYR A 143 3.88 10.89 -5.01
C TYR A 143 4.62 11.73 -3.98
N ILE A 144 5.87 12.12 -4.24
CA ILE A 144 6.60 13.03 -3.34
C ILE A 144 5.87 14.38 -3.27
N LYS A 145 5.40 14.93 -4.40
CA LYS A 145 4.56 16.14 -4.40
C LYS A 145 3.30 15.96 -3.54
N LEU A 146 2.61 14.81 -3.65
CA LEU A 146 1.42 14.51 -2.85
C LEU A 146 1.71 14.35 -1.36
N LEU A 147 2.84 13.77 -0.96
CA LEU A 147 3.23 13.67 0.46
C LEU A 147 3.43 15.05 1.09
N HIS A 148 3.94 16.01 0.32
CA HIS A 148 4.17 17.39 0.77
C HIS A 148 2.92 18.28 0.67
N SER A 149 1.98 17.95 -0.21
CA SER A 149 0.77 18.74 -0.44
C SER A 149 -0.39 17.81 -0.82
N PRO A 150 -0.95 17.08 0.15
CA PRO A 150 -2.04 16.14 -0.12
C PRO A 150 -3.31 16.89 -0.49
N ASP A 151 -4.05 16.36 -1.47
CA ASP A 151 -5.38 16.87 -1.81
C ASP A 151 -6.34 16.62 -0.64
N ARG A 152 -7.19 17.61 -0.35
CA ARG A 152 -8.27 17.46 0.64
C ARG A 152 -9.57 17.05 -0.04
N ALA A 153 -10.32 16.18 0.63
CA ALA A 153 -11.63 15.75 0.17
C ALA A 153 -12.58 16.96 0.03
N PRO A 154 -13.29 17.12 -1.10
CA PRO A 154 -14.20 18.23 -1.33
C PRO A 154 -15.28 18.32 -0.24
N LYS A 155 -15.64 19.55 0.16
CA LYS A 155 -16.68 19.78 1.19
C LYS A 155 -18.02 19.12 0.85
N ALA A 156 -18.40 19.10 -0.43
CA ALA A 156 -19.64 18.47 -0.89
C ALA A 156 -19.65 16.95 -0.62
N CYS A 157 -18.51 16.26 -0.82
CA CYS A 157 -18.40 14.83 -0.53
C CYS A 157 -18.54 14.57 0.98
N ILE A 158 -17.90 15.39 1.82
CA ILE A 158 -17.98 15.26 3.29
C ILE A 158 -19.39 15.55 3.81
N ALA A 159 -20.08 16.53 3.22
CA ALA A 159 -21.46 16.83 3.58
C ALA A 159 -22.42 15.68 3.22
N PHE A 160 -22.11 14.92 2.16
CA PHE A 160 -22.86 13.72 1.80
C PHE A 160 -22.54 12.54 2.73
N SER A 161 -21.25 12.28 3.00
CA SER A 161 -20.80 11.24 3.92
C SER A 161 -19.42 11.57 4.47
N PRO A 162 -19.21 11.50 5.80
CA PRO A 162 -17.87 11.63 6.38
C PRO A 162 -17.00 10.41 6.08
N ALA A 163 -17.60 9.25 5.78
CA ALA A 163 -16.89 8.03 5.46
C ALA A 163 -16.51 7.96 3.98
N HIS A 164 -15.33 7.42 3.68
CA HIS A 164 -14.94 7.03 2.32
C HIS A 164 -14.20 5.70 2.31
N LEU A 165 -14.36 4.98 1.20
CA LEU A 165 -13.65 3.73 0.93
C LEU A 165 -12.50 4.00 -0.03
N VAL A 166 -11.34 3.45 0.30
CA VAL A 166 -10.16 3.49 -0.57
C VAL A 166 -10.12 2.18 -1.34
N ARG A 167 -10.12 2.34 -2.67
CA ARG A 167 -9.86 1.33 -3.70
C ARG A 167 -9.69 -0.11 -3.20
N LEU A 168 -10.63 -0.99 -3.59
CA LEU A 168 -10.47 -2.44 -3.48
C LEU A 168 -9.30 -2.90 -4.35
N SER A 169 -8.36 -3.67 -3.77
CA SER A 169 -7.24 -4.23 -4.52
C SER A 169 -7.07 -5.73 -4.25
N LEU A 170 -6.94 -6.51 -5.33
CA LEU A 170 -6.68 -7.94 -5.32
C LEU A 170 -5.45 -8.20 -6.18
N SER A 171 -4.44 -8.86 -5.61
CA SER A 171 -3.33 -9.39 -6.40
C SER A 171 -3.75 -10.73 -6.99
N PHE A 172 -4.05 -10.75 -8.29
CA PHE A 172 -4.11 -12.01 -9.03
C PHE A 172 -2.66 -12.41 -9.35
N PHE A 173 -2.14 -13.41 -8.64
CA PHE A 173 -0.90 -14.08 -9.06
C PHE A 173 -1.17 -14.72 -10.42
N SER A 174 -0.64 -14.14 -11.50
CA SER A 174 -0.37 -14.92 -12.71
C SER A 174 0.80 -15.84 -12.39
N PRO A 175 0.70 -17.17 -12.59
CA PRO A 175 1.87 -18.01 -12.51
C PRO A 175 2.83 -17.55 -13.60
N VAL A 176 4.00 -17.05 -13.21
CA VAL A 176 5.11 -16.84 -14.13
C VAL A 176 5.50 -18.22 -14.64
N SER A 177 5.02 -18.58 -15.83
CA SER A 177 5.58 -19.67 -16.61
C SER A 177 6.99 -19.26 -17.00
N TYR A 178 7.99 -19.76 -16.28
CA TYR A 178 9.33 -19.85 -16.84
C TYR A 178 9.30 -20.98 -17.88
N ILE A 179 9.63 -20.62 -19.12
CA ILE A 179 10.02 -21.53 -20.19
C ILE A 179 11.45 -21.99 -19.90
#